data_AF-A0A7C0XWG6-F1
#
_entry.id   AF-A0A7C0XWG6-F1
#
_cell.length_a   1.000
_cell.length_b   1.000
_cell.length_c   1.000
_cell.angle_alpha   90.00
_cell.angle_beta   90.00
_cell.angle_gamma   90.00
#
_symmetry.space_group_name_H-M   'P 1'
#
loop_
_entity.id
_entity.type
_entity.pdbx_description
1 polymer ?
#
loop_
_entity_poly.entity_id
_entity_poly.type
_entity_poly.pdbx_seq_one_letter_code
_entity_poly.pdbx_strand_id
1 'polypeptide(L)'
;MCHTCGMDTQAHTLQPESLGHSLDPVTAEAVARLQQFRRNLYVLFPHRNLVTIVRLPSNRMVYRQFQRPPEEKAPAGHPTWYGARFDLRDATTHPESNAVAETTFTTKQGKIYTVLLAAWHDMVRTGTRDIPMHAHPCTLVRARVVDASGQSIYRRDLGLIVIGERRRELALIEVWKSYSQRYDLEHFFRHGKQRLLMAAYQTPEVAREENWWQIVQLAYVQLWLARSLVTARLNPERYLPPAPVGEAAPSTVQRDFARIIGQIGTPAQPPKRRGNSPGRTQGTKMPPRERRTVIKKTQKNKRSPQIAQKTA
;
A
#
# COMPACT_ATOMS: atom_id res chain seq x y z
N MET A 1 62.63 -14.64 -23.89
CA MET A 1 62.06 -16.00 -24.07
C MET A 1 61.13 -16.23 -22.88
N CYS A 2 59.80 -16.33 -22.96
CA CYS A 2 58.83 -16.36 -24.04
C CYS A 2 57.58 -15.56 -23.60
N HIS A 3 56.93 -14.91 -24.56
CA HIS A 3 55.61 -14.32 -24.43
C HIS A 3 54.52 -15.36 -24.75
N THR A 4 53.36 -15.20 -24.11
CA THR A 4 51.98 -15.58 -24.52
C THR A 4 51.62 -17.05 -24.76
N CYS A 5 50.56 -17.53 -24.09
CA CYS A 5 49.35 -18.03 -24.75
C CYS A 5 48.19 -18.16 -23.73
N GLY A 6 47.09 -17.46 -23.98
CA GLY A 6 45.83 -17.63 -23.26
C GLY A 6 45.03 -18.81 -23.81
N MET A 7 44.25 -19.45 -22.96
CA MET A 7 43.20 -20.38 -23.38
C MET A 7 41.88 -19.98 -22.71
N ASP A 8 40.94 -19.65 -23.59
CA ASP A 8 39.55 -19.33 -23.33
C ASP A 8 38.84 -20.45 -22.56
N THR A 9 38.21 -20.11 -21.44
CA THR A 9 37.22 -20.98 -20.81
C THR A 9 35.84 -20.46 -21.20
N GLN A 10 35.23 -21.11 -22.20
CA GLN A 10 33.89 -20.79 -22.67
C GLN A 10 32.87 -21.02 -21.53
N ALA A 11 32.21 -19.95 -21.13
CA ALA A 11 31.05 -19.99 -20.25
C ALA A 11 29.86 -20.58 -21.04
N HIS A 12 29.59 -21.88 -20.84
CA HIS A 12 28.34 -22.49 -21.28
C HIS A 12 27.18 -21.84 -20.52
N THR A 13 26.51 -20.90 -21.20
CA THR A 13 25.23 -20.33 -20.80
C THR A 13 24.18 -21.43 -21.04
N LEU A 14 23.76 -22.12 -19.99
CA LEU A 14 22.62 -23.04 -20.05
C LEU A 14 21.35 -22.22 -20.26
N GLN A 15 20.76 -22.36 -21.45
CA GLN A 15 19.45 -21.83 -21.77
C GLN A 15 18.40 -22.49 -20.87
N PRO A 16 17.39 -21.73 -20.40
CA PRO A 16 16.31 -22.33 -19.61
C PRO A 16 15.48 -23.26 -20.50
N GLU A 17 15.49 -24.55 -20.17
CA GLU A 17 14.58 -25.54 -20.73
C GLU A 17 13.13 -25.08 -20.52
N SER A 18 12.44 -24.84 -21.64
CA SER A 18 11.04 -24.45 -21.67
C SER A 18 10.15 -25.65 -21.34
N LEU A 19 9.81 -25.83 -20.07
CA LEU A 19 8.67 -26.66 -19.68
C LEU A 19 7.38 -25.91 -20.04
N GLY A 20 6.85 -26.26 -21.20
CA GLY A 20 5.64 -25.70 -21.79
C GLY A 20 4.39 -26.09 -21.01
N HIS A 21 3.96 -25.20 -20.13
CA HIS A 21 2.55 -24.85 -20.00
C HIS A 21 2.49 -23.32 -19.85
N SER A 22 2.02 -22.63 -20.88
CA SER A 22 1.67 -21.21 -20.78
C SER A 22 0.62 -21.07 -19.69
N LEU A 23 1.04 -20.73 -18.47
CA LEU A 23 0.12 -20.33 -17.40
C LEU A 23 -0.78 -19.25 -17.97
N ASP A 24 -2.08 -19.39 -17.75
CA ASP A 24 -3.04 -18.34 -18.10
C ASP A 24 -2.61 -17.03 -17.43
N PRO A 25 -2.81 -15.87 -18.09
CA PRO A 25 -2.35 -14.58 -17.58
C PRO A 25 -2.83 -14.28 -16.15
N VAL A 26 -4.02 -14.78 -15.80
CA VAL A 26 -4.63 -14.60 -14.47
C VAL A 26 -3.87 -15.41 -13.41
N THR A 27 -3.57 -16.69 -13.67
CA THR A 27 -2.75 -17.49 -12.75
C THR A 27 -1.33 -16.96 -12.64
N ALA A 28 -0.71 -16.52 -13.74
CA ALA A 28 0.62 -15.91 -13.73
C ALA A 28 0.66 -14.67 -12.82
N GLU A 29 -0.33 -13.77 -12.92
CA GLU A 29 -0.43 -12.61 -12.05
C GLU A 29 -0.68 -13.00 -10.58
N ALA A 30 -1.54 -13.98 -10.32
CA ALA A 30 -1.82 -14.48 -8.97
C ALA A 30 -0.58 -15.11 -8.30
N VAL A 31 0.25 -15.80 -9.08
CA VAL A 31 1.54 -16.36 -8.65
C VAL A 31 2.54 -15.25 -8.36
N ALA A 32 2.67 -14.26 -9.25
CA ALA A 32 3.56 -13.11 -9.06
C ALA A 32 3.20 -12.32 -7.79
N ARG A 33 1.91 -12.04 -7.57
CA ARG A 33 1.42 -11.39 -6.33
C ARG A 33 1.76 -12.20 -5.08
N LEU A 34 1.67 -13.53 -5.13
CA LEU A 34 2.02 -14.40 -4.01
C LEU A 34 3.53 -14.40 -3.73
N GLN A 35 4.35 -14.43 -4.79
CA GLN A 35 5.81 -14.35 -4.66
C GLN A 35 6.24 -13.01 -4.07
N GLN A 36 5.68 -11.90 -4.57
CA GLN A 36 5.96 -10.58 -4.00
C GLN A 36 5.55 -10.48 -2.54
N PHE A 37 4.37 -11.01 -2.19
CA PHE A 37 3.92 -11.07 -0.80
C PHE A 37 4.89 -11.85 0.09
N ARG A 38 5.33 -13.04 -0.33
CA ARG A 38 6.32 -13.86 0.39
C ARG A 38 7.63 -13.12 0.57
N ARG A 39 8.12 -12.45 -0.48
CA ARG A 39 9.36 -11.68 -0.46
C ARG A 39 9.27 -10.52 0.53
N ASN A 40 8.16 -9.78 0.52
CA ASN A 40 7.92 -8.69 1.46
C ASN A 40 7.90 -9.18 2.91
N LEU A 41 7.34 -10.36 3.18
CA LEU A 41 7.42 -10.96 4.51
C LEU A 41 8.84 -11.40 4.86
N TYR A 42 9.54 -11.98 3.89
CA TYR A 42 10.86 -12.58 4.09
C TYR A 42 11.91 -11.56 4.55
N VAL A 43 11.88 -10.37 3.94
CA VAL A 43 12.78 -9.26 4.28
C VAL A 43 12.62 -8.80 5.74
N LEU A 44 11.51 -9.13 6.40
CA LEU A 44 11.23 -8.68 7.77
C LEU A 44 11.77 -9.63 8.85
N PHE A 45 12.04 -10.89 8.53
CA PHE A 45 12.50 -11.89 9.53
C PHE A 45 13.82 -11.58 10.24
N PRO A 46 14.82 -10.91 9.61
CA PRO A 46 16.06 -10.57 10.31
C PRO A 46 15.88 -9.62 11.51
N HIS A 47 14.76 -8.89 11.58
CA HIS A 47 14.51 -7.91 12.64
C HIS A 47 13.89 -8.57 13.88
N ARG A 48 14.74 -8.96 14.85
CA ARG A 48 14.33 -9.69 16.07
C ARG A 48 13.20 -9.02 16.87
N ASN A 49 13.24 -7.70 16.98
CA ASN A 49 12.27 -6.91 17.75
C ASN A 49 11.05 -6.46 16.93
N LEU A 50 10.96 -6.84 15.65
CA LEU A 50 9.84 -6.49 14.79
C LEU A 50 8.81 -7.63 14.80
N VAL A 51 7.57 -7.30 15.13
CA VAL A 51 6.42 -8.18 14.93
C VAL A 51 5.52 -7.58 13.86
N THR A 52 5.25 -8.35 12.82
CA THR A 52 4.44 -7.94 11.68
C THR A 52 3.12 -8.70 11.67
N ILE A 53 2.01 -7.97 11.60
CA ILE A 53 0.66 -8.53 11.50
C ILE A 53 0.14 -8.33 10.09
N VAL A 54 -0.23 -9.42 9.42
CA VAL A 54 -0.65 -9.40 8.01
C VAL A 54 -1.93 -10.19 7.80
N ARG A 55 -2.82 -9.69 6.96
CA ARG A 55 -4.03 -10.43 6.57
C ARG A 55 -3.67 -11.68 5.80
N LEU A 56 -4.25 -12.81 6.21
CA LEU A 56 -4.30 -14.03 5.43
C LEU A 56 -5.59 -14.07 4.61
N PRO A 57 -5.52 -14.05 3.27
CA PRO A 57 -6.69 -14.31 2.45
C PRO A 57 -7.22 -15.72 2.70
N SER A 58 -8.54 -15.89 2.77
CA SER A 58 -9.15 -17.16 3.17
C SER A 58 -8.93 -18.32 2.19
N ASN A 59 -8.51 -18.06 0.95
CA ASN A 59 -8.11 -19.10 0.00
C ASN A 59 -6.67 -19.59 0.19
N ARG A 60 -5.94 -19.05 1.17
CA ARG A 60 -4.55 -19.42 1.41
C ARG A 60 -4.48 -20.42 2.55
N MET A 61 -3.80 -21.51 2.27
CA MET A 61 -3.56 -22.58 3.22
C MET A 61 -2.33 -22.28 4.08
N VAL A 62 -2.39 -22.81 5.29
CA VAL A 62 -1.28 -22.84 6.25
C VAL A 62 -1.20 -24.26 6.77
N TYR A 63 -0.03 -24.66 7.27
CA TYR A 63 0.20 -25.98 7.81
C TYR A 63 0.69 -25.86 9.23
N ARG A 64 0.40 -26.83 10.08
CA ARG A 64 1.11 -26.94 11.35
C ARG A 64 2.57 -27.27 11.05
N GLN A 65 3.50 -26.68 11.78
CA GLN A 65 4.90 -27.05 11.68
C GLN A 65 5.02 -28.54 12.04
N PHE A 66 5.63 -29.32 11.15
CA PHE A 66 5.88 -30.72 11.46
C PHE A 66 6.93 -30.79 12.58
N GLN A 67 6.56 -31.42 13.68
CA GLN A 67 7.47 -31.76 14.76
C GLN A 67 7.62 -33.28 14.75
N ARG A 68 8.85 -33.75 14.54
CA ARG A 68 9.12 -35.18 14.62
C ARG A 68 9.02 -35.63 16.08
N PRO A 69 8.32 -36.75 16.36
CA PRO A 69 8.40 -37.39 17.67
C PRO A 69 9.86 -37.65 18.05
N PRO A 70 10.29 -37.38 19.29
CA PRO A 70 11.69 -37.57 19.72
C PRO A 70 12.22 -39.00 19.51
N GLU A 71 11.32 -39.99 19.50
CA GLU A 71 11.61 -41.42 19.44
C GLU A 71 11.86 -41.92 18.00
N GLU A 72 11.48 -41.15 16.98
CA GLU A 72 11.61 -41.56 15.58
C GLU A 72 12.93 -41.09 14.96
N LYS A 73 13.63 -42.02 14.29
CA LYS A 73 14.83 -41.68 13.51
C LYS A 73 14.49 -40.77 12.34
N ALA A 74 15.42 -39.88 11.99
CA ALA A 74 15.27 -39.07 10.79
C ALA A 74 15.21 -39.98 9.55
N PRO A 75 14.18 -39.86 8.70
CA PRO A 75 14.14 -40.61 7.45
C PRO A 75 15.30 -40.20 6.55
N ALA A 76 15.82 -41.14 5.77
CA ALA A 76 16.78 -40.84 4.72
C ALA A 76 16.05 -40.06 3.61
N GLY A 77 16.43 -38.80 3.39
CA GLY A 77 15.89 -37.97 2.32
C GLY A 77 15.49 -36.56 2.75
N HIS A 78 14.63 -35.94 1.95
CA HIS A 78 14.18 -34.57 2.19
C HIS A 78 13.35 -34.49 3.49
N PRO A 79 13.66 -33.54 4.41
CA PRO A 79 12.93 -33.40 5.66
C PRO A 79 11.45 -33.06 5.44
N THR A 80 10.57 -33.64 6.25
CA THR A 80 9.16 -33.26 6.31
C THR A 80 9.04 -31.93 7.06
N TRP A 81 8.62 -30.87 6.38
CA TRP A 81 8.45 -29.54 6.97
C TRP A 81 7.02 -29.23 7.41
N TYR A 82 6.04 -29.78 6.69
CA TYR A 82 4.64 -29.43 6.82
C TYR A 82 3.85 -30.60 7.41
N GLY A 83 3.15 -30.34 8.51
CA GLY A 83 2.24 -31.29 9.15
C GLY A 83 0.82 -31.13 8.64
N ALA A 84 -0.15 -31.25 9.57
CA ALA A 84 -1.57 -31.15 9.27
C ALA A 84 -1.92 -29.84 8.54
N ARG A 85 -2.78 -29.96 7.52
CA ARG A 85 -3.30 -28.85 6.74
C ARG A 85 -4.29 -28.04 7.59
N PHE A 86 -4.22 -26.72 7.46
CA PHE A 86 -5.18 -25.77 8.01
C PHE A 86 -5.74 -24.90 6.87
N ASP A 87 -7.06 -24.98 6.65
CA ASP A 87 -7.78 -24.17 5.69
C ASP A 87 -8.79 -23.29 6.42
N LEU A 88 -8.64 -21.97 6.35
CA LEU A 88 -9.51 -21.03 7.08
C LEU A 88 -10.99 -21.17 6.72
N ARG A 89 -11.31 -21.71 5.53
CA ARG A 89 -12.69 -21.92 5.06
C ARG A 89 -13.32 -23.21 5.58
N ASP A 90 -12.50 -24.19 5.94
CA ASP A 90 -12.94 -25.51 6.32
C ASP A 90 -12.67 -25.75 7.80
N ALA A 91 -13.73 -25.63 8.61
CA ALA A 91 -13.66 -25.80 10.05
C ALA A 91 -13.22 -27.21 10.48
N THR A 92 -13.40 -28.24 9.63
CA THR A 92 -12.98 -29.61 9.94
C THR A 92 -11.47 -29.76 9.97
N THR A 93 -10.75 -28.85 9.32
CA THR A 93 -9.28 -28.81 9.30
C THR A 93 -8.68 -28.07 10.49
N HIS A 94 -9.50 -27.47 11.36
CA HIS A 94 -9.02 -26.64 12.47
C HIS A 94 -8.75 -27.55 13.67
N PRO A 95 -7.49 -27.73 14.09
CA PRO A 95 -7.20 -28.38 15.36
C PRO A 95 -7.66 -27.47 16.51
N GLU A 96 -7.60 -28.00 17.73
CA GLU A 96 -7.80 -27.20 18.93
C GLU A 96 -6.90 -25.94 18.93
N SER A 97 -7.49 -24.80 19.26
CA SER A 97 -6.79 -23.53 19.33
C SER A 97 -5.89 -23.47 20.55
N ASN A 98 -4.69 -22.92 20.39
CA ASN A 98 -3.75 -22.73 21.51
C ASN A 98 -4.18 -21.63 22.47
N ALA A 99 -4.89 -20.62 21.96
CA ALA A 99 -5.40 -19.51 22.76
C ALA A 99 -6.70 -18.98 22.16
N VAL A 100 -7.58 -18.51 23.04
CA VAL A 100 -8.82 -17.83 22.69
C VAL A 100 -8.94 -16.52 23.45
N ALA A 101 -9.59 -15.54 22.86
CA ALA A 101 -9.91 -14.29 23.53
C ALA A 101 -11.21 -13.71 22.97
N GLU A 102 -11.85 -12.88 23.77
CA GLU A 102 -13.07 -12.18 23.39
C GLU A 102 -12.92 -10.69 23.68
N THR A 103 -13.42 -9.86 22.77
CA THR A 103 -13.50 -8.40 22.97
C THR A 103 -14.73 -7.87 22.26
N THR A 104 -15.22 -6.71 22.66
CA THR A 104 -16.32 -6.04 21.97
C THR A 104 -15.85 -4.74 21.31
N PHE A 105 -16.60 -4.25 20.34
CA PHE A 105 -16.44 -2.89 19.81
C PHE A 105 -17.80 -2.29 19.42
N THR A 106 -17.89 -0.98 19.53
CA THR A 106 -19.08 -0.22 19.17
C THR A 106 -18.88 0.48 17.84
N THR A 107 -19.81 0.29 16.91
CA THR A 107 -19.81 0.99 15.63
C THR A 107 -20.23 2.46 15.78
N LYS A 108 -19.98 3.28 14.75
CA LYS A 108 -20.47 4.67 14.68
C LYS A 108 -22.01 4.78 14.77
N GLN A 109 -22.72 3.69 14.50
CA GLN A 109 -24.18 3.61 14.61
C GLN A 109 -24.64 3.14 16.00
N GLY A 110 -23.73 3.00 16.98
CA GLY A 110 -24.05 2.56 18.34
C GLY A 110 -24.26 1.05 18.50
N LYS A 111 -24.15 0.25 17.43
CA LYS A 111 -24.26 -1.20 17.52
C LYS A 111 -23.01 -1.80 18.15
N ILE A 112 -23.19 -2.66 19.14
CA ILE A 112 -22.12 -3.41 19.81
C ILE A 112 -21.99 -4.77 19.14
N TYR A 113 -20.75 -5.13 18.79
CA TYR A 113 -20.41 -6.44 18.25
C TYR A 113 -19.35 -7.11 19.11
N THR A 114 -19.43 -8.44 19.17
CA THR A 114 -18.46 -9.28 19.86
C THR A 114 -17.49 -9.87 18.84
N VAL A 115 -16.21 -9.87 19.19
CA VAL A 115 -15.11 -10.41 18.39
C VAL A 115 -14.55 -11.62 19.12
N LEU A 116 -14.73 -12.79 18.50
CA LEU A 116 -14.20 -14.06 18.96
C LEU A 116 -12.87 -14.31 18.26
N LEU A 117 -11.80 -14.40 19.04
CA LEU A 117 -10.44 -14.61 18.58
C LEU A 117 -9.98 -16.01 18.95
N ALA A 118 -9.44 -16.73 17.97
CA ALA A 118 -8.79 -18.03 18.19
C ALA A 118 -7.43 -18.02 17.51
N ALA A 119 -6.42 -18.59 18.16
CA ALA A 119 -5.05 -18.60 17.66
C ALA A 119 -4.43 -20.00 17.62
N TRP A 120 -3.59 -20.21 16.61
CA TRP A 120 -2.79 -21.40 16.42
C TRP A 120 -1.33 -21.00 16.26
N HIS A 121 -0.48 -21.52 17.14
CA HIS A 121 0.96 -21.27 17.14
C HIS A 121 1.68 -22.26 16.23
N ASP A 122 2.90 -21.89 15.86
CA ASP A 122 3.83 -22.70 15.06
C ASP A 122 3.21 -23.20 13.76
N MET A 123 2.57 -22.26 13.07
CA MET A 123 2.02 -22.45 11.76
C MET A 123 3.08 -22.06 10.73
N VAL A 124 3.18 -22.81 9.63
CA VAL A 124 4.15 -22.61 8.55
C VAL A 124 3.45 -22.55 7.21
N ARG A 125 4.08 -21.86 6.25
CA ARG A 125 3.58 -21.75 4.88
C ARG A 125 4.59 -22.29 3.89
N THR A 126 4.09 -22.71 2.74
CA THR A 126 4.94 -23.09 1.62
C THR A 126 5.70 -21.88 1.11
N GLY A 127 7.01 -22.06 0.95
CA GLY A 127 7.95 -21.07 0.41
C GLY A 127 8.46 -21.43 -0.98
N THR A 128 9.52 -20.74 -1.41
CA THR A 128 10.36 -21.11 -2.55
C THR A 128 11.79 -21.36 -2.04
N ARG A 129 12.70 -21.82 -2.92
CA ARG A 129 14.11 -22.05 -2.54
C ARG A 129 14.76 -20.81 -1.93
N ASP A 130 14.53 -19.64 -2.52
CA ASP A 130 15.10 -18.37 -2.05
C ASP A 130 14.32 -17.75 -0.87
N ILE A 131 13.12 -18.26 -0.59
CA ILE A 131 12.23 -17.75 0.45
C ILE A 131 11.71 -18.93 1.29
N PRO A 132 12.55 -19.52 2.17
CA PRO A 132 12.22 -20.71 2.94
C PRO A 132 11.24 -20.40 4.09
N MET A 133 9.96 -20.17 3.76
CA MET A 133 8.90 -19.86 4.73
C MET A 133 8.66 -20.95 5.77
N HIS A 134 9.10 -22.19 5.52
CA HIS A 134 9.00 -23.28 6.49
C HIS A 134 9.91 -23.08 7.71
N ALA A 135 11.02 -22.35 7.56
CA ALA A 135 11.96 -22.07 8.64
C ALA A 135 11.45 -20.97 9.60
N HIS A 136 10.35 -20.30 9.23
CA HIS A 136 9.84 -19.15 9.94
C HIS A 136 8.40 -19.37 10.40
N PRO A 137 8.19 -20.04 11.55
CA PRO A 137 6.86 -20.26 12.09
C PRO A 137 6.17 -18.95 12.46
N CYS A 138 4.87 -18.91 12.27
CA CYS A 138 4.00 -17.78 12.55
C CYS A 138 2.82 -18.19 13.46
N THR A 139 2.16 -17.20 14.04
CA THR A 139 0.89 -17.42 14.74
C THR A 139 -0.25 -17.07 13.79
N LEU A 140 -1.14 -18.01 13.55
CA LEU A 140 -2.39 -17.78 12.83
C LEU A 140 -3.44 -17.34 13.83
N VAL A 141 -4.11 -16.21 13.59
CA VAL A 141 -5.23 -15.72 14.39
C VAL A 141 -6.46 -15.63 13.49
N ARG A 142 -7.56 -16.27 13.91
CA ARG A 142 -8.88 -16.14 13.29
C ARG A 142 -9.72 -15.20 14.14
N ALA A 143 -10.26 -14.16 13.51
CA ALA A 143 -11.21 -13.25 14.13
C ALA A 143 -12.58 -13.42 13.48
N ARG A 144 -13.57 -13.76 14.30
CA ARG A 144 -14.99 -13.82 13.92
C ARG A 144 -15.74 -12.72 14.63
N VAL A 145 -16.51 -11.94 13.88
CA VAL A 145 -17.37 -10.89 14.45
C VAL A 145 -18.81 -11.38 14.44
N VAL A 146 -19.45 -11.33 15.61
CA VAL A 146 -20.83 -11.77 15.83
C VAL A 146 -21.67 -10.66 16.43
N ASP A 147 -22.97 -10.71 16.18
CA ASP A 147 -23.95 -9.85 16.85
C ASP A 147 -24.39 -10.40 18.22
N ALA A 148 -25.32 -9.69 18.86
CA ALA A 148 -25.89 -10.08 20.14
C ALA A 148 -26.65 -11.42 20.09
N SER A 149 -27.07 -11.89 18.91
CA SER A 149 -27.70 -13.19 18.71
C SER A 149 -26.68 -14.31 18.45
N GLY A 150 -25.38 -13.99 18.39
CA GLY A 150 -24.31 -14.92 18.04
C GLY A 150 -24.17 -15.19 16.54
N GLN A 151 -24.94 -14.49 15.69
CA GLN A 151 -24.86 -14.64 14.24
C GLN A 151 -23.64 -13.89 13.70
N SER A 152 -22.91 -14.51 12.78
CA SER A 152 -21.75 -13.87 12.17
C SER A 152 -22.15 -12.74 11.23
N ILE A 153 -21.56 -11.56 11.44
CA ILE A 153 -21.78 -10.36 10.62
C ILE A 153 -21.13 -10.49 9.24
N TYR A 154 -20.00 -11.17 9.17
CA TYR A 154 -19.24 -11.32 7.93
C TYR A 154 -19.36 -12.74 7.41
N ARG A 155 -19.58 -12.89 6.10
CA ARG A 155 -19.62 -14.20 5.44
C ARG A 155 -18.34 -15.04 5.64
N ARG A 156 -17.21 -14.39 5.91
CA ARG A 156 -15.90 -15.03 6.07
C ARG A 156 -15.19 -14.46 7.27
N ASP A 157 -14.65 -15.36 8.09
CA ASP A 157 -13.78 -14.99 9.20
C ASP A 157 -12.50 -14.31 8.68
N LEU A 158 -11.98 -13.37 9.46
CA LEU A 158 -10.72 -12.70 9.16
C LEU A 158 -9.56 -13.56 9.64
N GLY A 159 -8.69 -13.96 8.72
CA GLY A 159 -7.41 -14.59 9.06
C GLY A 159 -6.31 -13.53 9.15
N LEU A 160 -5.53 -13.59 10.22
CA LEU A 160 -4.33 -12.78 10.44
C LEU A 160 -3.15 -13.71 10.70
N ILE A 161 -2.00 -13.37 10.16
CA ILE A 161 -0.73 -14.02 10.49
C ILE A 161 0.13 -13.02 11.24
N VAL A 162 0.63 -13.43 12.40
CA VAL A 162 1.57 -12.70 13.22
C VAL A 162 2.94 -13.32 13.07
N ILE A 163 3.90 -12.51 12.63
CA ILE A 163 5.24 -12.92 12.22
C ILE A 163 6.27 -12.17 13.04
N GLY A 164 7.29 -12.87 13.53
CA GLY A 164 8.37 -12.29 14.34
C GLY A 164 8.82 -13.26 15.44
N GLU A 165 10.00 -13.04 15.99
CA GLU A 165 10.52 -13.84 17.11
C GLU A 165 9.63 -13.66 18.34
N ARG A 166 9.27 -12.41 18.64
CA ARG A 166 8.44 -11.99 19.79
C ARG A 166 6.93 -12.11 19.55
N ARG A 167 6.50 -12.83 18.50
CA ARG A 167 5.08 -12.96 18.10
C ARG A 167 4.15 -13.54 19.19
N ARG A 168 4.72 -14.26 20.16
CA ARG A 168 3.98 -14.89 21.26
C ARG A 168 3.77 -13.95 22.46
N GLU A 169 4.44 -12.81 22.48
CA GLU A 169 4.30 -11.81 23.54
C GLU A 169 3.07 -10.93 23.34
N LEU A 170 2.50 -10.89 22.14
CA LEU A 170 1.31 -10.10 21.82
C LEU A 170 0.04 -10.81 22.28
N ALA A 171 -0.81 -10.09 23.02
CA ALA A 171 -2.14 -10.58 23.33
C ALA A 171 -3.02 -10.58 22.06
N LEU A 172 -3.95 -11.53 21.95
CA LEU A 172 -4.82 -11.64 20.77
C LEU A 172 -5.65 -10.37 20.53
N ILE A 173 -6.10 -9.73 21.61
CA ILE A 173 -6.84 -8.46 21.55
C ILE A 173 -5.96 -7.35 20.95
N GLU A 174 -4.67 -7.31 21.28
CA GLU A 174 -3.73 -6.33 20.70
C GLU A 174 -3.52 -6.60 19.21
N VAL A 175 -3.35 -7.87 18.81
CA VAL A 175 -3.25 -8.25 17.39
C VAL A 175 -4.47 -7.77 16.61
N TRP A 176 -5.67 -7.99 17.15
CA TRP A 176 -6.92 -7.49 16.57
C TRP A 176 -6.92 -5.96 16.47
N LYS A 177 -6.68 -5.25 17.58
CA LYS A 177 -6.68 -3.77 17.62
C LYS A 177 -5.68 -3.16 16.66
N SER A 178 -4.45 -3.67 16.62
CA SER A 178 -3.40 -3.23 15.69
C SER A 178 -3.83 -3.43 14.24
N TYR A 179 -4.46 -4.56 13.91
CA TYR A 179 -4.95 -4.78 12.56
C TYR A 179 -6.17 -3.90 12.22
N SER A 180 -7.05 -3.61 13.18
CA SER A 180 -8.19 -2.70 12.98
C SER A 180 -7.76 -1.28 12.61
N GLN A 181 -6.63 -0.78 13.12
CA GLN A 181 -6.09 0.55 12.75
C GLN A 181 -5.72 0.65 11.26
N ARG A 182 -5.54 -0.47 10.56
CA ARG A 182 -5.26 -0.47 9.11
C ARG A 182 -6.40 0.17 8.31
N TYR A 183 -7.65 0.06 8.77
CA TYR A 183 -8.80 0.64 8.07
C TYR A 183 -8.74 2.17 8.08
N ASP A 184 -8.16 2.79 9.12
CA ASP A 184 -7.99 4.24 9.19
C ASP A 184 -6.98 4.74 8.15
N LEU A 185 -5.92 3.97 7.88
CA LEU A 185 -4.94 4.29 6.82
C LEU A 185 -5.58 4.34 5.44
N GLU A 186 -6.58 3.49 5.15
CA GLU A 186 -7.27 3.53 3.86
C GLU A 186 -7.99 4.87 3.65
N HIS A 187 -8.61 5.40 4.70
CA HIS A 187 -9.27 6.70 4.65
C HIS A 187 -8.26 7.84 4.42
N PHE A 188 -7.09 7.78 5.05
CA PHE A 188 -5.99 8.70 4.78
C PHE A 188 -5.56 8.67 3.30
N PHE A 189 -5.22 7.49 2.76
CA PHE A 189 -4.75 7.39 1.37
C PHE A 189 -5.84 7.77 0.36
N ARG A 190 -7.09 7.40 0.62
CA ARG A 190 -8.22 7.78 -0.25
C ARG A 190 -8.37 9.29 -0.29
N HIS A 191 -8.37 9.95 0.87
CA HIS A 191 -8.47 11.41 0.94
C HIS A 191 -7.26 12.08 0.28
N GLY A 192 -6.05 11.62 0.60
CA GLY A 192 -4.81 12.14 0.03
C GLY A 192 -4.79 12.09 -1.49
N LYS A 193 -5.10 10.93 -2.08
CA LYS A 193 -5.13 10.76 -3.54
C LYS A 193 -6.22 11.59 -4.22
N GLN A 194 -7.42 11.64 -3.65
CA GLN A 194 -8.57 12.29 -4.28
C GLN A 194 -8.60 13.81 -4.10
N ARG A 195 -8.11 14.32 -2.97
CA ARG A 195 -8.33 15.71 -2.53
C ARG A 195 -7.06 16.51 -2.27
N LEU A 196 -5.95 15.83 -2.03
CA LEU A 196 -4.64 16.47 -1.80
C LEU A 196 -3.66 16.20 -2.94
N LEU A 197 -4.12 15.64 -4.06
CA LEU A 197 -3.31 15.38 -5.26
C LEU A 197 -2.06 14.53 -4.97
N MET A 198 -2.12 13.67 -3.95
CA MET A 198 -1.00 12.86 -3.46
C MET A 198 -0.28 12.07 -4.57
N ALA A 199 -1.06 11.47 -5.48
CA ALA A 199 -0.54 10.65 -6.58
C ALA A 199 -0.63 11.34 -7.95
N ALA A 200 -1.06 12.60 -8.01
CA ALA A 200 -1.24 13.33 -9.27
C ALA A 200 -0.01 14.16 -9.65
N TYR A 201 0.89 14.43 -8.70
CA TYR A 201 2.12 15.15 -8.97
C TYR A 201 3.10 14.28 -9.77
N GLN A 202 3.49 14.77 -10.95
CA GLN A 202 4.44 14.08 -11.83
C GLN A 202 5.67 14.97 -11.99
N THR A 203 6.83 14.45 -11.58
CA THR A 203 8.13 15.12 -11.67
C THR A 203 9.16 14.12 -12.20
N PRO A 204 10.09 14.54 -13.07
CA PRO A 204 11.18 13.67 -13.50
C PRO A 204 12.24 13.45 -12.40
N GLU A 205 12.19 14.22 -11.31
CA GLU A 205 13.14 14.14 -10.20
C GLU A 205 12.51 13.47 -8.96
N VAL A 206 13.07 12.34 -8.54
CA VAL A 206 12.58 11.51 -7.42
C VAL A 206 12.51 12.30 -6.10
N ALA A 207 13.53 13.10 -5.79
CA ALA A 207 13.58 13.89 -4.56
C ALA A 207 12.39 14.86 -4.44
N ARG A 208 11.91 15.42 -5.56
CA ARG A 208 10.73 16.28 -5.57
C ARG A 208 9.45 15.50 -5.33
N GLU A 209 9.38 14.26 -5.82
CA GLU A 209 8.24 13.37 -5.56
C GLU A 209 8.18 13.03 -4.07
N GLU A 210 9.30 12.62 -3.46
CA GLU A 210 9.38 12.32 -2.03
C GLU A 210 9.00 13.53 -1.16
N ASN A 211 9.49 14.73 -1.50
CA ASN A 211 9.12 15.96 -0.81
C ASN A 211 7.61 16.26 -0.94
N TRP A 212 7.01 16.00 -2.10
CA TRP A 212 5.57 16.16 -2.29
C TRP A 212 4.76 15.27 -1.35
N TRP A 213 5.18 14.01 -1.16
CA TRP A 213 4.54 13.10 -0.20
C TRP A 213 4.58 13.66 1.24
N GLN A 214 5.68 14.29 1.64
CA GLN A 214 5.80 14.93 2.95
C GLN A 214 4.87 16.15 3.09
N ILE A 215 4.83 17.01 2.07
CA ILE A 215 3.93 18.18 2.05
C ILE A 215 2.47 17.76 2.19
N VAL A 216 2.05 16.71 1.48
CA VAL A 216 0.69 16.18 1.54
C VAL A 216 0.36 15.64 2.94
N GLN A 217 1.31 14.95 3.59
CA GLN A 217 1.14 14.50 4.98
C GLN A 217 0.98 15.67 5.94
N LEU A 218 1.82 16.71 5.82
CA LEU A 218 1.70 17.93 6.62
C LEU A 218 0.37 18.63 6.40
N ALA A 219 -0.09 18.75 5.15
CA ALA A 219 -1.40 19.31 4.83
C ALA A 219 -2.53 18.51 5.49
N TYR A 220 -2.46 17.17 5.48
CA TYR A 220 -3.45 16.34 6.18
C TYR A 220 -3.44 16.56 7.69
N VAL A 221 -2.28 16.69 8.31
CA VAL A 221 -2.14 17.03 9.74
C VAL A 221 -2.76 18.38 10.04
N GLN A 222 -2.54 19.39 9.18
CA GLN A 222 -3.18 20.71 9.33
C GLN A 222 -4.71 20.62 9.28
N LEU A 223 -5.28 19.81 8.37
CA LEU A 223 -6.72 19.55 8.35
C LEU A 223 -7.20 18.84 9.63
N TRP A 224 -6.43 17.90 10.16
CA TRP A 224 -6.78 17.21 11.40
C TRP A 224 -6.73 18.13 12.62
N LEU A 225 -5.74 19.04 12.70
CA LEU A 225 -5.62 20.03 13.78
C LEU A 225 -6.75 21.07 13.72
N ALA A 226 -7.13 21.51 12.53
CA ALA A 226 -8.16 22.52 12.33
C ALA A 226 -9.60 22.01 12.50
N ARG A 227 -9.81 20.72 12.81
CA ARG A 227 -11.13 20.09 12.86
C ARG A 227 -12.09 20.69 13.90
N SER A 228 -11.56 21.25 14.98
CA SER A 228 -12.35 21.91 16.03
C SER A 228 -12.74 23.35 15.66
N LEU A 229 -12.07 23.95 14.68
CA LEU A 229 -12.30 25.32 14.24
C LEU A 229 -13.38 25.43 13.16
N VAL A 230 -13.85 24.30 12.63
CA VAL A 230 -14.83 24.26 11.54
C VAL A 230 -16.17 24.79 12.02
N THR A 231 -16.64 25.84 11.35
CA THR A 231 -18.02 26.28 11.44
C THR A 231 -18.72 25.58 10.29
N ALA A 232 -19.50 24.53 10.58
CA ALA A 232 -20.07 23.65 9.57
C ALA A 232 -20.94 24.42 8.57
N ARG A 233 -20.36 24.92 7.47
CA ARG A 233 -21.10 25.38 6.30
C ARG A 233 -21.51 24.13 5.54
N LEU A 234 -22.68 23.60 5.91
CA LEU A 234 -23.35 22.61 5.10
C LEU A 234 -23.71 23.28 3.76
N ASN A 235 -23.57 22.52 2.67
CA ASN A 235 -24.27 22.88 1.44
C ASN A 235 -25.76 22.96 1.77
N PRO A 236 -26.50 23.95 1.24
CA PRO A 236 -27.92 24.14 1.56
C PRO A 236 -28.78 22.89 1.24
N GLU A 237 -28.30 22.02 0.36
CA GLU A 237 -28.96 20.79 -0.07
C GLU A 237 -28.74 19.58 0.87
N ARG A 238 -28.00 19.73 1.97
CA ARG A 238 -27.58 18.60 2.82
C ARG A 238 -28.40 18.53 4.11
N TYR A 239 -29.33 17.56 4.17
CA TYR A 239 -30.26 17.35 5.29
C TYR A 239 -29.67 16.70 6.55
N LEU A 240 -28.37 16.36 6.57
CA LEU A 240 -27.76 15.72 7.74
C LEU A 240 -27.37 16.78 8.78
N PRO A 241 -27.51 16.45 10.08
CA PRO A 241 -27.04 17.33 11.14
C PRO A 241 -25.53 17.60 11.01
N PRO A 242 -25.06 18.79 11.41
CA PRO A 242 -23.63 19.09 11.42
C PRO A 242 -22.90 18.09 12.31
N ALA A 243 -21.66 17.75 11.94
CA ALA A 243 -20.80 16.91 12.77
C ALA A 243 -20.55 17.60 14.13
N PRO A 244 -20.39 16.83 15.22
CA PRO A 244 -19.98 17.38 16.50
C PRO A 244 -18.68 18.20 16.38
N VAL A 245 -18.53 19.20 17.24
CA VAL A 245 -17.33 20.03 17.30
C VAL A 245 -16.11 19.14 17.56
N GLY A 246 -15.07 19.27 16.75
CA GLY A 246 -13.87 18.46 16.88
C GLY A 246 -13.92 17.10 16.19
N GLU A 247 -15.04 16.72 15.58
CA GLU A 247 -15.21 15.46 14.83
C GLU A 247 -15.38 15.69 13.32
N ALA A 248 -15.12 16.90 12.83
CA ALA A 248 -15.23 17.23 11.42
C ALA A 248 -14.28 16.36 10.58
N ALA A 249 -14.84 15.69 9.57
CA ALA A 249 -14.04 14.91 8.62
C ALA A 249 -13.08 15.80 7.83
N PRO A 250 -11.90 15.31 7.39
CA PRO A 250 -10.90 16.12 6.69
C PRO A 250 -11.44 16.87 5.46
N SER A 251 -12.38 16.28 4.72
CA SER A 251 -13.02 16.93 3.57
C SER A 251 -13.97 18.07 3.94
N THR A 252 -14.55 18.05 5.14
CA THR A 252 -15.33 19.17 5.66
C THR A 252 -14.40 20.28 6.11
N VAL A 253 -13.32 19.94 6.81
CA VAL A 253 -12.30 20.92 7.22
C VAL A 253 -11.69 21.61 6.02
N GLN A 254 -11.32 20.85 4.97
CA GLN A 254 -10.72 21.39 3.74
C GLN A 254 -11.61 22.45 3.07
N ARG A 255 -12.94 22.28 3.11
CA ARG A 255 -13.88 23.26 2.53
C ARG A 255 -13.93 24.57 3.30
N ASP A 256 -13.85 24.50 4.63
CA ASP A 256 -13.87 25.67 5.51
C ASP A 256 -12.45 26.23 5.76
N PHE A 257 -11.42 25.54 5.28
CA PHE A 257 -10.03 25.85 5.58
C PHE A 257 -9.64 27.26 5.13
N ALA A 258 -10.20 27.75 4.01
CA ALA A 258 -9.97 29.11 3.53
C ALA A 258 -10.39 30.18 4.56
N ARG A 259 -11.49 29.98 5.28
CA ARG A 259 -11.93 30.86 6.36
C ARG A 259 -10.98 30.76 7.55
N ILE A 260 -10.59 29.53 7.93
CA ILE A 260 -9.71 29.27 9.06
C ILE A 260 -8.36 29.96 8.87
N ILE A 261 -7.70 29.77 7.72
CA ILE A 261 -6.41 30.43 7.44
C ILE A 261 -6.57 31.95 7.30
N GLY A 262 -7.72 32.43 6.83
CA GLY A 262 -8.01 33.86 6.77
C GLY A 262 -8.02 34.53 8.14
N GLN A 263 -8.35 33.81 9.22
CA GLN A 263 -8.34 34.33 10.59
C GLN A 263 -6.92 34.47 11.16
N ILE A 264 -5.98 33.65 10.69
CA ILE A 264 -4.57 33.75 11.08
C ILE A 264 -3.92 35.01 10.46
N GLY A 265 -4.49 35.50 9.35
CA GLY A 265 -3.96 36.61 8.58
C GLY A 265 -2.89 36.16 7.58
N THR A 266 -2.27 37.12 6.90
CA THR A 266 -1.17 36.86 5.97
C THR A 266 0.05 37.68 6.37
N PRO A 267 1.26 37.09 6.40
CA PRO A 267 2.50 37.86 6.56
C PRO A 267 2.81 38.68 5.31
N ALA A 268 2.09 38.47 4.19
CA ALA A 268 2.32 39.18 2.95
C ALA A 268 1.95 40.67 3.10
N GLN A 269 2.84 41.54 2.63
CA GLN A 269 2.51 42.95 2.47
C GLN A 269 1.36 43.12 1.46
N PRO A 270 0.49 44.14 1.63
CA PRO A 270 -0.54 44.42 0.65
C PRO A 270 0.09 44.64 -0.74
N PRO A 271 -0.58 44.20 -1.81
CA PRO A 271 -0.05 44.36 -3.15
C PRO A 271 0.23 45.84 -3.41
N LYS A 272 1.41 46.15 -3.94
CA LYS A 272 1.73 47.52 -4.35
C LYS A 272 0.67 47.96 -5.36
N ARG A 273 -0.08 49.01 -5.03
CA ARG A 273 -1.04 49.63 -5.96
C ARG A 273 -0.24 50.10 -7.16
N ARG A 274 -0.33 49.34 -8.26
CA ARG A 274 0.11 49.82 -9.57
C ARG A 274 -0.92 50.87 -9.95
N GLY A 275 -0.62 52.14 -9.67
CA GLY A 275 -1.46 53.25 -10.13
C GLY A 275 -1.72 53.12 -11.62
N ASN A 276 -2.81 53.72 -12.09
CA ASN A 276 -2.96 53.92 -13.53
C ASN A 276 -1.79 54.80 -13.96
N SER A 277 -0.91 54.27 -14.80
CA SER A 277 0.05 55.12 -15.50
C SER A 277 -0.74 56.24 -16.19
N PRO A 278 -0.27 57.50 -16.22
CA PRO A 278 -0.99 58.66 -16.76
C PRO A 278 -1.38 58.57 -18.25
N GLY A 279 -1.29 57.39 -18.84
CA GLY A 279 -1.51 57.14 -20.25
C GLY A 279 -0.42 57.78 -21.09
N ARG A 280 -0.66 57.83 -22.39
CA ARG A 280 0.11 58.69 -23.27
C ARG A 280 -0.55 60.07 -23.26
N THR A 281 0.25 61.12 -23.32
CA THR A 281 -0.28 62.47 -23.53
C THR A 281 -1.01 62.53 -24.87
N GLN A 282 -2.10 63.30 -24.92
CA GLN A 282 -2.89 63.49 -26.12
C GLN A 282 -1.98 64.01 -27.24
N GLY A 283 -1.98 63.34 -28.40
CA GLY A 283 -1.08 63.66 -29.53
C GLY A 283 0.18 62.80 -29.62
N THR A 284 0.46 61.92 -28.66
CA THR A 284 1.61 60.99 -28.75
C THR A 284 1.42 60.01 -29.92
N LYS A 285 2.23 60.14 -30.97
CA LYS A 285 2.32 59.18 -32.08
C LYS A 285 3.36 58.12 -31.76
N MET A 286 2.97 56.84 -31.80
CA MET A 286 3.92 55.74 -31.69
C MET A 286 4.34 55.21 -33.05
N PRO A 287 5.60 54.78 -33.20
CA PRO A 287 6.03 54.09 -34.40
C PRO A 287 5.17 52.82 -34.60
N PRO A 288 4.82 52.49 -35.86
CA PRO A 288 4.17 51.22 -36.16
C PRO A 288 5.00 50.06 -35.60
N ARG A 289 4.33 49.07 -35.00
CA ARG A 289 4.99 47.87 -34.51
C ARG A 289 5.72 47.18 -35.67
N GLU A 290 7.00 46.89 -35.47
CA GLU A 290 7.81 46.17 -36.47
C GLU A 290 7.14 44.83 -36.82
N ARG A 291 6.82 44.65 -38.10
CA ARG A 291 6.24 43.39 -38.59
C ARG A 291 7.34 42.36 -38.69
N ARG A 292 7.36 41.42 -37.75
CA ARG A 292 8.20 40.22 -37.87
C ARG A 292 7.59 39.24 -38.86
N THR A 293 8.43 38.62 -39.67
CA THR A 293 8.02 37.58 -40.61
C THR A 293 7.38 36.41 -39.87
N VAL A 294 6.20 35.98 -40.33
CA VAL A 294 5.50 34.81 -39.79
C VAL A 294 6.28 33.55 -40.18
N ILE A 295 6.98 32.95 -39.24
CA ILE A 295 7.60 31.64 -39.42
C ILE A 295 6.48 30.60 -39.38
N LYS A 296 6.03 30.14 -40.55
CA LYS A 296 5.12 28.99 -40.66
C LYS A 296 5.96 27.71 -40.53
N LYS A 297 5.58 26.80 -39.63
CA LYS A 297 6.20 25.47 -39.55
C LYS A 297 5.97 24.74 -40.88
N THR A 298 7.03 24.50 -41.65
CA THR A 298 6.99 23.60 -42.80
C THR A 298 6.80 22.17 -42.30
N GLN A 299 5.87 21.42 -42.91
CA GLN A 299 5.82 19.97 -42.69
C GLN A 299 7.14 19.36 -43.17
N LYS A 300 7.77 18.53 -42.32
CA LYS A 300 8.93 17.73 -42.70
C LYS A 300 8.52 16.82 -43.87
N ASN A 301 9.00 17.12 -45.08
CA ASN A 301 9.01 16.14 -46.16
C ASN A 301 9.84 14.95 -45.69
N LYS A 302 9.22 13.77 -45.60
CA LYS A 302 9.92 12.50 -45.42
C LYS A 302 10.92 12.37 -46.57
N ARG A 303 12.21 12.34 -46.27
CA ARG A 303 13.23 11.98 -47.26
C ARG A 303 12.93 10.57 -47.76
N SER A 304 12.63 10.43 -49.04
CA SER A 304 12.62 9.15 -49.73
C SER A 304 14.04 8.56 -49.69
N PRO A 305 14.22 7.25 -49.43
CA PRO A 305 15.54 6.64 -49.41
C PRO A 305 16.17 6.70 -50.81
N GLN A 306 17.39 7.23 -50.89
CA GLN A 306 18.19 7.21 -52.12
C GLN A 306 18.56 5.76 -52.43
N ILE A 307 18.19 5.32 -53.63
CA ILE A 307 18.59 4.04 -54.23
C ILE A 307 20.10 4.14 -54.50
N ALA A 308 20.87 3.23 -53.92
CA ALA A 308 22.30 3.08 -54.17
C ALA A 308 22.52 2.64 -55.63
N GLN A 309 23.20 3.47 -56.40
CA GLN A 309 23.76 3.05 -57.68
C GLN A 309 24.99 2.18 -57.40
N LYS A 310 24.91 0.90 -57.81
CA LYS A 310 26.08 0.02 -57.96
C LYS A 310 26.94 0.54 -59.10
N THR A 311 28.23 0.73 -58.84
CA THR A 311 29.25 0.89 -59.88
C THR A 311 30.16 -0.34 -59.83
N ALA A 312 30.36 -0.91 -61.03
CA ALA A 312 31.28 -1.97 -61.49
C ALA A 312 32.03 -2.82 -60.44
#